data_AF-A0A2C9M2E3-F1
#
_entry.id   AF-A0A2C9M2E3-F1
#
_cell.length_a   1.000
_cell.length_b   1.000
_cell.length_c   1.000
_cell.angle_alpha   90.00
_cell.angle_beta   90.00
_cell.angle_gamma   90.00
#
_symmetry.space_group_name_H-M   'P 1'
#
loop_
_entity.id
_entity.type
_entity.pdbx_description
1 polymer ?
#
loop_
_entity_poly.entity_id
_entity_poly.type
_entity_poly.pdbx_seq_one_letter_code
_entity_poly.pdbx_strand_id
1 'polypeptide(L)'
;NVFFPFHSISSAIIHLFQRKPLKENELGILQEHVRFLINSEAGGLVQEYYKDQLLRKGMIILREKIKNEQGVELLKQLGETWDYFFKEILPVLQAILYPLTSSLSKDETVRSLTLLAFRNIVVLKVSIKEALESVNKCDYPPNISQMLLILQSIQDNVFLSENQFKLEKLVARVICPYLGQRGFYDGSPDPIIKVKLKPSPFNIPNVIISDNDKTPSKSHIRLEHKFVH
;
A
#
# COMPACT_ATOMS: atom_id res chain seq x y z
N ASN A 1 23.81 8.50 18.51
CA ASN A 1 23.81 7.19 17.82
C ASN A 1 22.36 6.82 17.51
N VAL A 2 21.93 6.90 16.24
CA VAL A 2 20.53 6.66 15.82
C VAL A 2 20.19 5.18 15.59
N PHE A 3 21.19 4.29 15.57
CA PHE A 3 21.00 2.89 15.23
C PHE A 3 20.17 2.13 16.28
N PHE A 4 20.42 2.40 17.57
CA PHE A 4 19.70 1.74 18.65
C PHE A 4 18.19 2.04 18.64
N PRO A 5 17.73 3.30 18.52
CA PRO A 5 16.32 3.63 18.34
C PRO A 5 15.65 2.90 17.16
N PHE A 6 16.30 2.88 15.99
CA PHE A 6 15.77 2.15 14.82
C PHE A 6 15.62 0.65 15.11
N HIS A 7 16.62 0.03 15.74
CA HIS A 7 16.57 -1.39 16.09
C HIS A 7 15.45 -1.69 17.09
N SER A 8 15.31 -0.86 18.13
CA SER A 8 14.26 -1.00 19.15
C SER A 8 12.86 -0.93 18.53
N ILE A 9 12.59 0.09 17.70
CA ILE A 9 11.31 0.26 17.00
C ILE A 9 11.04 -0.92 16.04
N SER A 10 12.05 -1.30 15.26
CA SER A 10 11.94 -2.42 14.33
C SER A 10 11.58 -3.72 15.05
N SER A 11 12.30 -4.04 16.12
CA SER A 11 12.08 -5.26 16.91
C SER A 11 10.66 -5.33 17.47
N ALA A 12 10.18 -4.25 18.09
CA ALA A 12 8.83 -4.18 18.64
C ALA A 12 7.75 -4.34 17.55
N ILE A 13 7.92 -3.66 16.41
CA ILE A 13 6.97 -3.77 15.29
C ILE A 13 6.97 -5.19 14.72
N ILE A 14 8.13 -5.81 14.52
CA ILE A 14 8.19 -7.19 14.02
C ILE A 14 7.55 -8.17 15.02
N HIS A 15 7.76 -7.99 16.32
CA HIS A 15 7.10 -8.79 17.35
C HIS A 15 5.56 -8.64 17.32
N LEU A 16 5.06 -7.43 17.11
CA LEU A 16 3.63 -7.17 16.92
C LEU A 16 3.05 -7.97 15.74
N PHE A 17 3.73 -7.98 14.58
CA PHE A 17 3.32 -8.81 13.43
C PHE A 17 3.43 -10.33 13.71
N GLN A 18 4.25 -10.74 14.67
CA GLN A 18 4.34 -12.11 15.16
C GLN A 18 3.28 -12.47 16.21
N ARG A 19 2.32 -11.59 16.49
CA ARG A 19 1.31 -11.72 17.54
C ARG A 19 1.86 -11.70 18.96
N LYS A 20 2.96 -10.99 19.20
CA LYS A 20 3.49 -10.75 20.53
C LYS A 20 3.09 -9.33 20.96
N PRO A 21 2.39 -9.18 22.10
CA PRO A 21 2.00 -7.86 22.58
C PRO A 21 3.22 -7.03 22.97
N LEU A 22 3.05 -5.71 23.01
CA LEU A 22 4.04 -4.83 23.61
C LEU A 22 4.17 -5.14 25.10
N LYS A 23 5.39 -5.00 25.61
CA LYS A 23 5.68 -5.10 27.04
C LYS A 23 5.13 -3.87 27.77
N GLU A 24 4.96 -4.02 29.09
CA GLU A 24 4.58 -2.90 29.95
C GLU A 24 5.56 -1.73 29.79
N ASN A 25 5.02 -0.51 29.68
CA ASN A 25 5.77 0.74 29.45
C ASN A 25 6.62 0.82 28.17
N GLU A 26 6.59 -0.20 27.30
CA GLU A 26 7.37 -0.21 26.06
C GLU A 26 6.88 0.86 25.07
N LEU A 27 5.57 1.11 25.01
CA LEU A 27 4.99 2.11 24.11
C LEU A 27 5.58 3.52 24.33
N GLY A 28 5.71 3.95 25.58
CA GLY A 28 6.27 5.27 25.90
C GLY A 28 7.73 5.39 25.45
N ILE A 29 8.53 4.36 25.71
CA ILE A 29 9.94 4.29 25.28
C ILE A 29 10.04 4.34 23.75
N LEU A 30 9.19 3.59 23.05
CA LEU A 30 9.14 3.59 21.59
C LEU A 30 8.77 4.96 21.02
N GLN A 31 7.81 5.66 21.63
CA GLN A 31 7.45 7.02 21.21
C GLN A 31 8.59 8.01 21.42
N GLU A 32 9.35 7.92 22.52
CA GLU A 32 10.56 8.73 22.72
C GLU A 32 11.62 8.42 21.67
N HIS A 33 11.82 7.15 21.31
CA HIS A 33 12.70 6.77 20.20
C HIS A 33 12.26 7.38 18.87
N VAL A 34 10.95 7.38 18.56
CA VAL A 34 10.43 8.02 17.35
C VAL A 34 10.66 9.54 17.41
N ARG A 35 10.35 10.21 18.53
CA ARG A 35 10.60 11.66 18.74
C ARG A 35 12.07 12.02 18.55
N PHE A 36 12.96 11.20 19.12
CA PHE A 36 14.40 11.38 18.97
C PHE A 36 14.83 11.29 17.50
N LEU A 37 14.32 10.29 16.77
CA LEU A 37 14.68 10.09 15.37
C LEU A 37 14.17 11.21 14.47
N ILE A 38 12.91 11.63 14.61
CA ILE A 38 12.33 12.71 13.77
C ILE A 38 13.02 14.05 13.98
N ASN A 39 13.53 14.31 15.20
CA ASN A 39 14.25 15.54 15.53
C ASN A 39 15.76 15.47 15.23
N SER A 40 16.25 14.33 14.76
CA SER A 40 17.64 14.13 14.36
C SER A 40 17.84 14.36 12.86
N GLU A 41 19.10 14.40 12.41
CA GLU A 41 19.47 14.43 10.99
C GLU A 41 18.88 13.25 10.19
N ALA A 42 18.50 12.15 10.86
CA ALA A 42 17.87 10.99 10.25
C ALA A 42 16.34 11.10 10.10
N GLY A 43 15.72 12.22 10.48
CA GLY A 43 14.26 12.38 10.52
C GLY A 43 13.57 12.11 9.19
N GLY A 44 14.15 12.58 8.09
CA GLY A 44 13.62 12.34 6.73
C GLY A 44 13.59 10.85 6.33
N LEU A 45 14.43 10.01 6.93
CA LEU A 45 14.51 8.57 6.63
C LEU A 45 13.49 7.73 7.41
N VAL A 46 12.90 8.25 8.47
CA VAL A 46 12.01 7.48 9.35
C VAL A 46 10.76 7.01 8.60
N GLN A 47 10.21 7.88 7.75
CA GLN A 47 9.04 7.57 6.94
C GLN A 47 9.34 6.48 5.90
N GLU A 48 10.44 6.60 5.17
CA GLU A 48 10.88 5.60 4.19
C GLU A 48 11.17 4.24 4.86
N TYR A 49 11.90 4.26 5.99
CA TYR A 49 12.18 3.07 6.76
C TYR A 49 10.88 2.35 7.20
N TYR A 50 9.89 3.12 7.64
CA TYR A 50 8.59 2.58 7.99
C TYR A 50 7.86 1.96 6.78
N LYS A 51 7.74 2.70 5.67
CA LYS A 51 7.03 2.26 4.46
C LYS A 51 7.70 1.05 3.80
N ASP A 52 9.00 1.16 3.54
CA ASP A 52 9.69 0.24 2.62
C ASP A 52 10.34 -0.94 3.34
N GLN A 53 10.63 -0.81 4.63
CA GLN A 53 11.19 -1.90 5.42
C GLN A 53 10.21 -2.50 6.41
N LEU A 54 9.69 -1.71 7.35
CA LEU A 54 8.92 -2.25 8.47
C LEU A 54 7.57 -2.81 8.02
N LEU A 55 6.77 -2.02 7.28
CA LEU A 55 5.50 -2.49 6.74
C LEU A 55 5.71 -3.66 5.79
N ARG A 56 6.68 -3.57 4.87
CA ARG A 56 6.97 -4.66 3.93
C ARG A 56 7.28 -5.97 4.66
N LYS A 57 8.18 -5.97 5.64
CA LYS A 57 8.52 -7.16 6.44
C LYS A 57 7.33 -7.69 7.22
N GLY A 58 6.59 -6.80 7.90
CA GLY A 58 5.40 -7.17 8.67
C GLY A 58 4.30 -7.83 7.82
N MET A 59 4.00 -7.25 6.67
CA MET A 59 3.00 -7.79 5.75
C MET A 59 3.41 -9.14 5.16
N ILE A 60 4.71 -9.33 4.87
CA ILE A 60 5.22 -10.64 4.45
C ILE A 60 4.98 -11.68 5.55
N ILE A 61 5.26 -11.37 6.82
CA ILE A 61 4.98 -12.30 7.94
C ILE A 61 3.51 -12.73 7.97
N LEU A 62 2.57 -11.81 7.77
CA LEU A 62 1.14 -12.14 7.72
C LEU A 62 0.79 -13.00 6.50
N ARG A 63 1.27 -12.61 5.31
CA ARG A 63 1.00 -13.35 4.07
C ARG A 63 1.54 -14.77 4.12
N GLU A 64 2.78 -14.96 4.60
CA GLU A 64 3.43 -16.28 4.60
C GLU A 64 2.66 -17.30 5.46
N LYS A 65 1.87 -16.85 6.44
CA LYS A 65 1.00 -17.72 7.26
C LYS A 65 -0.20 -18.28 6.50
N ILE A 66 -0.66 -17.60 5.43
CA ILE A 66 -1.91 -17.93 4.74
C ILE A 66 -1.74 -18.22 3.25
N LYS A 67 -0.54 -18.03 2.68
CA LYS A 67 -0.29 -18.07 1.22
C LYS A 67 -0.60 -19.42 0.54
N ASN A 68 -0.60 -20.51 1.30
CA ASN A 68 -0.81 -21.86 0.77
C ASN A 68 -2.26 -22.32 0.94
N GLU A 69 -3.08 -21.58 1.69
CA GLU A 69 -4.49 -21.92 1.90
C GLU A 69 -5.31 -21.66 0.65
N GLN A 70 -6.39 -22.41 0.47
CA GLN A 70 -7.30 -22.27 -0.68
C GLN A 70 -8.78 -22.35 -0.24
N GLY A 71 -9.67 -21.93 -1.12
CA GLY A 71 -11.12 -22.03 -0.92
C GLY A 71 -11.61 -21.39 0.37
N VAL A 72 -12.58 -22.03 1.04
CA VAL A 72 -13.19 -21.51 2.28
C VAL A 72 -12.17 -21.32 3.40
N GLU A 73 -11.14 -22.18 3.50
CA GLU A 73 -10.14 -22.07 4.56
C GLU A 73 -9.25 -20.84 4.34
N LEU A 74 -8.88 -20.51 3.09
CA LEU A 74 -8.21 -19.24 2.80
C LEU A 74 -9.05 -18.04 3.24
N LEU A 75 -10.35 -18.03 2.94
CA LEU A 75 -11.22 -16.92 3.34
C LEU A 75 -11.32 -16.79 4.87
N LYS A 76 -11.42 -17.91 5.58
CA LYS A 76 -11.45 -17.93 7.04
C LYS A 76 -10.13 -17.40 7.63
N GLN A 77 -9.00 -17.97 7.21
CA GLN A 77 -7.66 -17.57 7.70
C GLN A 77 -7.32 -16.12 7.34
N LEU A 78 -7.71 -15.66 6.15
CA LEU A 78 -7.54 -14.26 5.75
C LEU A 78 -8.41 -13.33 6.59
N GLY A 79 -9.66 -13.72 6.87
CA GLY A 79 -10.56 -12.98 7.77
C GLY A 79 -9.99 -12.86 9.19
N GLU A 80 -9.51 -13.96 9.77
CA GLU A 80 -8.86 -13.95 11.10
C GLU A 80 -7.56 -13.12 11.11
N THR A 81 -6.78 -13.19 10.03
CA THR A 81 -5.59 -12.38 9.84
C THR A 81 -5.93 -10.90 9.76
N TRP A 82 -6.99 -10.55 9.03
CA TRP A 82 -7.52 -9.20 8.94
C TRP A 82 -8.02 -8.68 10.28
N ASP A 83 -8.79 -9.48 11.04
CA ASP A 83 -9.29 -9.09 12.35
C ASP A 83 -8.14 -8.73 13.30
N TYR A 84 -7.14 -9.59 13.40
CA TYR A 84 -5.95 -9.32 14.22
C TYR A 84 -5.20 -8.08 13.71
N PHE A 85 -5.00 -7.97 12.41
CA PHE A 85 -4.33 -6.82 11.82
C PHE A 85 -5.06 -5.50 12.11
N PHE A 86 -6.38 -5.47 11.93
CA PHE A 86 -7.18 -4.25 12.03
C PHE A 86 -7.45 -3.83 13.48
N LYS A 87 -7.61 -4.80 14.40
CA LYS A 87 -7.93 -4.55 15.81
C LYS A 87 -6.69 -4.42 16.70
N GLU A 88 -5.61 -5.13 16.39
CA GLU A 88 -4.41 -5.17 17.24
C GLU A 88 -3.22 -4.47 16.59
N ILE A 89 -2.81 -4.89 15.39
CA ILE A 89 -1.59 -4.38 14.76
C ILE A 89 -1.73 -2.89 14.40
N LEU A 90 -2.79 -2.55 13.68
CA LEU A 90 -2.98 -1.20 13.13
C LEU A 90 -3.09 -0.15 14.25
N PRO A 91 -3.92 -0.30 15.30
CA PRO A 91 -3.97 0.66 16.39
C PRO A 91 -2.64 0.80 17.14
N VAL A 92 -1.92 -0.29 17.37
CA VAL A 92 -0.61 -0.25 18.06
C VAL A 92 0.44 0.44 17.18
N LEU A 93 0.46 0.20 15.87
CA LEU A 93 1.32 0.94 14.95
C LEU A 93 1.01 2.44 14.96
N GLN A 94 -0.27 2.81 14.94
CA GLN A 94 -0.70 4.20 15.06
C GLN A 94 -0.25 4.82 16.40
N ALA A 95 -0.27 4.07 17.48
CA ALA A 95 0.18 4.53 18.79
C ALA A 95 1.71 4.71 18.86
N ILE A 96 2.50 3.73 18.40
CA ILE A 96 3.97 3.80 18.36
C ILE A 96 4.41 5.00 17.51
N LEU A 97 3.80 5.16 16.33
CA LEU A 97 4.18 6.15 15.32
C LEU A 97 3.40 7.45 15.43
N TYR A 98 2.66 7.68 16.52
CA TYR A 98 1.97 8.94 16.74
C TYR A 98 2.90 10.16 16.59
N PRO A 99 4.14 10.17 17.11
CA PRO A 99 5.03 11.32 16.90
C PRO A 99 5.44 11.54 15.43
N LEU A 100 5.34 10.52 14.57
CA LEU A 100 5.69 10.64 13.15
C LEU A 100 4.64 11.45 12.37
N THR A 101 3.42 11.65 12.89
CA THR A 101 2.33 12.31 12.15
C THR A 101 2.66 13.74 11.73
N SER A 102 3.52 14.44 12.48
CA SER A 102 3.96 15.80 12.12
C SER A 102 4.92 15.84 10.92
N SER A 103 5.55 14.72 10.57
CA SER A 103 6.51 14.61 9.48
C SER A 103 5.91 13.98 8.22
N LEU A 104 4.71 13.41 8.29
CA LEU A 104 4.05 12.82 7.14
C LEU A 104 3.49 13.91 6.20
N SER A 105 3.41 13.59 4.92
CA SER A 105 2.75 14.48 3.95
C SER A 105 1.26 14.62 4.26
N LYS A 106 0.64 15.73 3.84
CA LYS A 106 -0.73 16.13 4.22
C LYS A 106 -1.80 15.06 3.93
N ASP A 107 -1.58 14.22 2.93
CA ASP A 107 -2.52 13.19 2.49
C ASP A 107 -2.13 11.77 2.96
N GLU A 108 -1.03 11.63 3.71
CA GLU A 108 -0.54 10.35 4.21
C GLU A 108 -0.71 10.24 5.72
N THR A 109 -1.24 9.10 6.17
CA THR A 109 -1.36 8.77 7.58
C THR A 109 -0.76 7.40 7.83
N VAL A 110 -0.31 7.12 9.05
CA VAL A 110 0.12 5.77 9.46
C VAL A 110 -0.94 4.73 9.10
N ARG A 111 -2.22 5.08 9.27
CA ARG A 111 -3.36 4.24 8.91
C ARG A 111 -3.45 3.97 7.42
N SER A 112 -3.47 5.01 6.58
CA SER A 112 -3.61 4.84 5.12
C SER A 112 -2.44 4.03 4.55
N LEU A 113 -1.21 4.33 4.97
CA LEU A 113 0.00 3.59 4.56
C LEU A 113 -0.05 2.12 4.99
N THR A 114 -0.46 1.84 6.22
CA THR A 114 -0.57 0.47 6.74
C THR A 114 -1.64 -0.34 6.02
N LEU A 115 -2.84 0.23 5.82
CA LEU A 115 -3.92 -0.42 5.08
C LEU A 115 -3.55 -0.65 3.61
N LEU A 116 -2.87 0.32 2.99
CA LEU A 116 -2.38 0.21 1.62
C LEU A 116 -1.39 -0.95 1.47
N ALA A 117 -0.44 -1.07 2.40
CA ALA A 117 0.52 -2.16 2.42
C ALA A 117 -0.17 -3.52 2.64
N PHE A 118 -1.17 -3.62 3.51
CA PHE A 118 -1.94 -4.86 3.71
C PHE A 118 -2.67 -5.28 2.43
N ARG A 119 -3.36 -4.34 1.77
CA ARG A 119 -4.01 -4.59 0.48
C ARG A 119 -3.01 -5.11 -0.56
N ASN A 120 -1.91 -4.38 -0.76
CA ASN A 120 -0.99 -4.64 -1.87
C ASN A 120 -0.08 -5.88 -1.65
N ILE A 121 0.29 -6.17 -0.41
CA ILE A 121 1.27 -7.21 -0.07
C ILE A 121 0.61 -8.49 0.44
N VAL A 122 -0.56 -8.41 1.09
CA VAL A 122 -1.27 -9.57 1.64
C VAL A 122 -2.44 -9.95 0.72
N VAL A 123 -3.48 -9.11 0.67
CA VAL A 123 -4.76 -9.46 0.02
C VAL A 123 -4.59 -9.74 -1.47
N LEU A 124 -3.92 -8.84 -2.20
CA LEU A 124 -3.73 -8.97 -3.65
C LEU A 124 -2.63 -9.98 -4.05
N LYS A 125 -2.01 -10.65 -3.07
CA LYS A 125 -0.94 -11.64 -3.29
C LYS A 125 -1.31 -13.06 -2.86
N VAL A 126 -2.51 -13.25 -2.31
CA VAL A 126 -3.11 -14.57 -2.09
C VAL A 126 -4.21 -14.82 -3.14
N SER A 127 -4.58 -16.08 -3.36
CA SER A 127 -5.61 -16.50 -4.32
C SER A 127 -7.05 -16.23 -3.83
N ILE A 128 -7.30 -15.03 -3.29
CA ILE A 128 -8.62 -14.65 -2.75
C ILE A 128 -9.70 -14.67 -3.84
N LYS A 129 -9.36 -14.30 -5.08
CA LYS A 129 -10.31 -14.30 -6.20
C LYS A 129 -10.83 -15.72 -6.44
N GLU A 130 -9.92 -16.67 -6.58
CA GLU A 130 -10.22 -18.08 -6.80
C GLU A 130 -11.00 -18.67 -5.61
N ALA A 131 -10.62 -18.30 -4.39
CA ALA A 131 -11.33 -18.72 -3.18
C ALA A 131 -12.79 -18.23 -3.14
N LEU A 132 -13.04 -16.95 -3.48
CA LEU A 132 -14.40 -16.40 -3.57
C LEU A 132 -15.21 -17.03 -4.72
N GLU A 133 -14.57 -17.45 -5.80
CA GLU A 133 -15.20 -18.15 -6.92
C GLU A 133 -15.56 -19.60 -6.56
N SER A 134 -14.80 -20.22 -5.66
CA SER A 134 -14.98 -21.63 -5.27
C SER A 134 -16.08 -21.89 -4.23
N VAL A 135 -16.65 -20.85 -3.62
CA VAL A 135 -17.67 -20.98 -2.55
C VAL A 135 -18.89 -20.10 -2.82
N ASN A 136 -20.04 -20.47 -2.24
CA ASN A 136 -21.26 -19.68 -2.39
C ASN A 136 -21.13 -18.35 -1.61
N LYS A 137 -21.79 -17.30 -2.10
CA LYS A 137 -21.74 -15.98 -1.45
C LYS A 137 -22.24 -15.99 -0.01
N CYS A 138 -23.20 -16.86 0.32
CA CYS A 138 -23.74 -17.00 1.69
C CYS A 138 -22.70 -17.55 2.68
N ASP A 139 -21.64 -18.19 2.18
CA ASP A 139 -20.58 -18.79 3.00
C ASP A 139 -19.39 -17.85 3.19
N TYR A 140 -19.43 -16.63 2.62
CA TYR A 140 -18.36 -15.65 2.79
C TYR A 140 -18.30 -15.19 4.26
N PRO A 141 -17.12 -15.26 4.91
CA PRO A 141 -16.96 -14.71 6.25
C PRO A 141 -17.26 -13.19 6.26
N PRO A 142 -18.05 -12.65 7.22
CA PRO A 142 -18.44 -11.25 7.23
C PRO A 142 -17.27 -10.25 7.25
N ASN A 143 -16.17 -10.66 7.89
CA ASN A 143 -14.94 -9.88 7.97
C ASN A 143 -14.22 -9.75 6.62
N ILE A 144 -14.43 -10.65 5.65
CA ILE A 144 -13.93 -10.48 4.27
C ILE A 144 -14.62 -9.32 3.57
N SER A 145 -15.96 -9.26 3.65
CA SER A 145 -16.72 -8.15 3.08
C SER A 145 -16.34 -6.82 3.71
N GLN A 146 -16.25 -6.78 5.04
CA GLN A 146 -15.84 -5.59 5.79
C GLN A 146 -14.39 -5.16 5.46
N MET A 147 -13.47 -6.11 5.34
CA MET A 147 -12.09 -5.85 4.91
C MET A 147 -12.05 -5.19 3.53
N LEU A 148 -12.66 -5.81 2.52
CA LEU A 148 -12.63 -5.32 1.14
C LEU A 148 -13.27 -3.92 1.04
N LEU A 149 -14.38 -3.69 1.75
CA LEU A 149 -15.04 -2.39 1.81
C LEU A 149 -14.17 -1.31 2.47
N ILE A 150 -13.36 -1.65 3.46
CA ILE A 150 -12.44 -0.69 4.08
C ILE A 150 -11.27 -0.41 3.15
N LEU A 151 -10.66 -1.44 2.57
CA LEU A 151 -9.51 -1.31 1.69
C LEU A 151 -9.83 -0.54 0.40
N GLN A 152 -11.08 -0.57 -0.07
CA GLN A 152 -11.48 0.16 -1.29
C GLN A 152 -11.39 1.68 -1.11
N SER A 153 -11.55 2.16 0.13
CA SER A 153 -11.51 3.59 0.45
C SER A 153 -10.10 4.17 0.39
N ILE A 154 -9.08 3.30 0.39
CA ILE A 154 -7.68 3.68 0.42
C ILE A 154 -7.17 3.91 -1.00
N GLN A 155 -6.70 5.13 -1.26
CA GLN A 155 -6.14 5.53 -2.55
C GLN A 155 -4.66 5.11 -2.67
N ASP A 156 -4.25 4.73 -3.88
CA ASP A 156 -2.83 4.74 -4.22
C ASP A 156 -2.36 6.17 -4.51
N ASN A 157 -1.06 6.38 -4.42
CA ASN A 157 -0.42 7.62 -4.89
C ASN A 157 -0.44 7.75 -6.43
N VAL A 158 -0.88 6.70 -7.14
CA VAL A 158 -0.97 6.64 -8.60
C VAL A 158 -2.44 6.57 -9.01
N PHE A 159 -2.87 7.54 -9.82
CA PHE A 159 -4.20 7.54 -10.42
C PHE A 159 -4.40 6.29 -11.30
N LEU A 160 -5.53 5.59 -11.12
CA LEU A 160 -5.89 4.37 -11.87
C LEU A 160 -4.88 3.22 -11.71
N SER A 161 -4.56 2.87 -10.46
CA SER A 161 -3.63 1.77 -10.21
C SER A 161 -4.25 0.41 -10.56
N GLU A 162 -3.43 -0.50 -11.11
CA GLU A 162 -3.82 -1.90 -11.33
C GLU A 162 -4.28 -2.60 -10.04
N ASN A 163 -3.71 -2.22 -8.89
CA ASN A 163 -4.09 -2.77 -7.59
C ASN A 163 -5.49 -2.31 -7.16
N GLN A 164 -5.85 -1.04 -7.43
CA GLN A 164 -7.21 -0.52 -7.20
C GLN A 164 -8.22 -1.27 -8.05
N PHE A 165 -7.94 -1.52 -9.32
CA PHE A 165 -8.85 -2.27 -10.18
C PHE A 165 -8.99 -3.73 -9.77
N LYS A 166 -7.89 -4.39 -9.37
CA LYS A 166 -7.96 -5.75 -8.83
C LYS A 166 -8.83 -5.79 -7.58
N LEU A 167 -8.67 -4.82 -6.67
CA LEU A 167 -9.52 -4.73 -5.49
C LEU A 167 -10.98 -4.45 -5.84
N GLU A 168 -11.26 -3.56 -6.80
CA GLU A 168 -12.60 -3.23 -7.25
C GLU A 168 -13.38 -4.47 -7.70
N LYS A 169 -12.73 -5.36 -8.46
CA LYS A 169 -13.33 -6.64 -8.88
C LYS A 169 -13.66 -7.55 -7.69
N LEU A 170 -12.81 -7.57 -6.66
CA LEU A 170 -13.07 -8.34 -5.43
C LEU A 170 -14.26 -7.76 -4.65
N VAL A 171 -14.35 -6.43 -4.55
CA VAL A 171 -15.49 -5.76 -3.89
C VAL A 171 -16.79 -6.05 -4.64
N ALA A 172 -16.79 -5.93 -5.97
CA ALA A 172 -17.93 -6.26 -6.80
C ALA A 172 -18.42 -7.70 -6.62
N ARG A 173 -17.54 -8.62 -6.22
CA ARG A 173 -17.93 -10.01 -5.95
C ARG A 173 -18.72 -10.15 -4.64
N VAL A 174 -18.30 -9.44 -3.59
CA VAL A 174 -18.89 -9.54 -2.25
C VAL A 174 -20.04 -8.55 -2.02
N ILE A 175 -20.12 -7.47 -2.79
CA ILE A 175 -21.20 -6.48 -2.76
C ILE A 175 -21.91 -6.45 -4.12
N CYS A 176 -23.22 -6.66 -4.12
CA CYS A 176 -24.03 -6.63 -5.33
C CYS A 176 -25.39 -5.97 -5.05
N PRO A 177 -25.80 -4.95 -5.83
CA PRO A 177 -25.05 -4.31 -6.91
C PRO A 177 -23.89 -3.46 -6.39
N TYR A 178 -22.90 -3.18 -7.25
CA TYR A 178 -21.74 -2.35 -6.89
C TYR A 178 -21.38 -1.37 -8.01
N LEU A 179 -21.10 -0.11 -7.64
CA LEU A 179 -20.69 0.94 -8.56
C LEU A 179 -19.23 1.31 -8.27
N GLY A 180 -18.32 0.84 -9.13
CA GLY A 180 -16.89 1.11 -9.03
C GLY A 180 -16.43 2.20 -10.02
N GLN A 181 -15.13 2.49 -10.02
CA GLN A 181 -14.52 3.48 -10.91
C GLN A 181 -14.60 3.05 -12.38
N ARG A 182 -14.60 1.73 -12.65
CA ARG A 182 -14.71 1.22 -14.03
C ARG A 182 -16.16 1.07 -14.50
N GLY A 183 -17.14 1.15 -13.61
CA GLY A 183 -18.54 0.95 -14.00
C GLY A 183 -19.45 0.31 -12.95
N PHE A 184 -20.65 -0.02 -13.40
CA PHE A 184 -21.65 -0.74 -12.61
C PHE A 184 -21.48 -2.25 -12.76
N TYR A 185 -21.50 -2.96 -11.65
CA TYR A 185 -21.32 -4.40 -11.51
C TYR A 185 -22.58 -5.03 -10.90
N ASP A 186 -22.97 -6.17 -11.46
CA ASP A 186 -24.08 -7.03 -11.01
C ASP A 186 -23.59 -8.27 -10.25
N GLY A 187 -22.37 -8.21 -9.69
CA GLY A 187 -21.71 -9.35 -9.05
C GLY A 187 -20.78 -10.15 -9.96
N SER A 188 -20.69 -9.78 -11.24
CA SER A 188 -19.71 -10.31 -12.19
C SER A 188 -18.32 -9.67 -12.04
N PRO A 189 -17.24 -10.31 -12.56
CA PRO A 189 -15.88 -9.78 -12.46
C PRO A 189 -15.62 -8.50 -13.28
N ASP A 190 -16.48 -8.18 -14.23
CA ASP A 190 -16.34 -7.03 -15.11
C ASP A 190 -17.64 -6.23 -15.16
N PRO A 191 -17.57 -4.89 -15.26
CA PRO A 191 -18.75 -4.06 -15.17
C PRO A 191 -19.65 -4.26 -16.40
N ILE A 192 -20.95 -4.42 -16.15
CA ILE A 192 -21.97 -4.53 -17.20
C ILE A 192 -22.20 -3.17 -17.89
N ILE A 193 -22.03 -2.07 -17.16
CA ILE A 193 -22.02 -0.72 -17.71
C ILE A 193 -20.65 -0.10 -17.43
N LYS A 194 -19.84 0.04 -18.48
CA LYS A 194 -18.47 0.59 -18.39
C LYS A 194 -18.48 2.10 -18.40
N VAL A 195 -17.67 2.71 -17.52
CA VAL A 195 -17.36 4.15 -17.60
C VAL A 195 -16.52 4.40 -18.85
N LYS A 196 -16.92 5.38 -19.66
CA LYS A 196 -16.08 5.90 -20.75
C LYS A 196 -15.06 6.87 -20.17
N LEU A 197 -13.91 6.34 -19.74
CA LEU A 197 -12.79 7.19 -19.31
C LEU A 197 -12.24 7.91 -20.54
N LYS A 198 -12.46 9.23 -20.64
CA LYS A 198 -11.67 10.06 -21.55
C LYS A 198 -10.29 10.22 -20.91
N PRO A 199 -9.18 9.91 -21.60
CA PRO A 199 -7.87 10.29 -21.08
C PRO A 199 -7.84 11.81 -20.97
N SER A 200 -7.77 12.34 -19.75
CA SER A 200 -7.43 13.75 -19.57
C SER A 200 -6.00 13.94 -20.09
N PRO A 201 -5.74 14.93 -20.96
CA PRO A 201 -4.37 15.28 -21.31
C PRO A 201 -3.71 15.80 -20.04
N PHE A 202 -2.85 15.00 -19.43
CA PHE A 202 -1.89 15.51 -18.47
C PHE A 202 -0.98 16.47 -19.24
N ASN A 203 -1.22 17.78 -19.10
CA ASN A 203 -0.25 18.80 -19.48
C ASN A 203 0.95 18.61 -18.56
N ILE A 204 1.96 17.90 -19.06
CA ILE A 204 3.32 17.99 -18.52
C ILE A 204 3.72 19.45 -18.72
N PRO A 205 3.98 20.24 -17.67
CA PRO A 205 4.53 21.58 -17.86
C PRO A 205 5.85 21.41 -18.59
N ASN A 206 5.98 21.99 -19.79
CA ASN A 206 7.24 22.05 -20.49
C ASN A 206 8.27 22.66 -19.53
N VAL A 207 9.32 21.91 -19.23
CA VAL A 207 10.54 22.46 -18.64
C VAL A 207 11.02 23.52 -19.60
N ILE A 208 10.85 24.80 -19.23
CA ILE A 208 11.43 25.92 -19.95
C ILE A 208 12.93 25.81 -19.71
N ILE A 209 13.63 25.18 -20.66
CA ILE A 209 15.07 25.34 -20.79
C ILE A 209 15.26 26.77 -21.29
N SER A 210 15.70 27.65 -20.41
CA SER A 210 16.08 29.02 -20.76
C SER A 210 17.33 28.98 -21.62
N ASP A 211 17.16 29.13 -22.94
CA ASP A 211 18.23 29.48 -23.86
C ASP A 211 18.69 30.91 -23.55
N ASN A 212 19.77 31.01 -22.78
CA ASN A 212 20.64 32.17 -22.76
C ASN A 212 22.05 31.70 -22.41
N ASP A 213 22.80 31.26 -23.41
CA ASP A 213 24.11 31.88 -23.60
C ASP A 213 24.55 31.83 -25.06
N LYS A 214 25.01 32.99 -25.53
CA LYS A 214 25.37 33.26 -26.92
C LYS A 214 26.71 32.61 -27.26
N THR A 215 26.75 32.08 -28.49
CA THR A 215 27.89 31.69 -29.35
C THR A 215 28.98 32.79 -29.44
N PRO A 216 30.16 32.65 -30.13
CA PRO A 216 30.42 31.77 -31.29
C PRO A 216 31.87 31.28 -31.56
N SER A 217 32.03 30.25 -32.42
CA SER A 217 32.72 30.39 -33.73
C SER A 217 33.18 29.08 -34.37
N LYS A 218 32.71 28.92 -35.61
CA LYS A 218 33.41 28.53 -36.86
C LYS A 218 34.10 27.15 -36.97
N SER A 219 33.49 26.39 -37.89
CA SER A 219 34.04 25.88 -39.17
C SER A 219 34.72 24.51 -39.22
N HIS A 220 34.14 23.70 -40.13
CA HIS A 220 34.68 22.55 -40.89
C HIS A 220 35.00 21.30 -40.06
N ILE A 221 34.51 20.10 -40.37
CA ILE A 221 34.78 19.20 -41.52
C ILE A 221 33.69 18.10 -41.43
N ARG A 222 32.77 17.88 -42.39
CA ARG A 222 32.84 17.18 -43.70
C ARG A 222 32.75 15.63 -43.62
N LEU A 223 31.63 15.11 -44.19
CA LEU A 223 31.35 13.76 -44.79
C LEU A 223 31.24 12.56 -43.82
N GLU A 224 30.43 11.51 -44.01
CA GLU A 224 29.55 11.11 -45.13
C GLU A 224 28.48 10.11 -44.66
N HIS A 225 27.38 10.05 -45.41
CA HIS A 225 26.37 8.99 -45.39
C HIS A 225 26.97 7.60 -45.67
N LYS A 226 26.44 6.55 -45.02
CA LYS A 226 26.14 5.29 -45.73
C LYS A 226 25.05 4.48 -45.00
N PHE A 227 24.00 4.20 -45.78
CA PHE A 227 22.93 3.26 -45.50
C PHE A 227 23.41 1.80 -45.73
N VAL A 228 22.87 0.89 -44.90
CA VAL A 228 22.40 -0.49 -45.23
C VAL A 228 23.44 -1.56 -45.58
N HIS A 229 23.62 -2.54 -44.69
CA HIS A 229 22.93 -3.83 -44.73
C HIS A 229 22.93 -4.49 -43.35
#